data_AF-S3E7L3-F1
#
_entry.id   AF-S3E7L3-F1
#
_cell.length_a   1.000
_cell.length_b   1.000
_cell.length_c   1.000
_cell.angle_alpha   90.00
_cell.angle_beta   90.00
_cell.angle_gamma   90.00
#
_symmetry.space_group_name_H-M   'P 1'
#
loop_
_entity.id
_entity.type
_entity.pdbx_description
1 polymer ?
#
loop_
_entity_poly.entity_id
_entity_poly.type
_entity_poly.pdbx_seq_one_letter_code
_entity_poly.pdbx_strand_id
1 'polypeptide(L)'
;MVQKATSSQSTAWGALPSAKEMAARKISSVFLMAGLLTVITPFTPFQWVLPASGPSLLDGFLSPVLYLGAIFFQWRVAGIVGNLVCVVHDVGFVWHHGMYWTAALAEVCVCLGVGMLQHEVLRRVVAGGLVGGLWWVGWFATPESYKRQGWDMVKWVWTVLAIDHARSALGAGGRRSRY
;
A
#
# COMPACT_ATOMS: atom_id res chain seq x y z
N MET A 1 12.96 26.24 1.75
CA MET A 1 14.07 26.37 0.79
C MET A 1 14.02 25.17 -0.15
N VAL A 2 13.74 25.37 -1.44
CA VAL A 2 13.77 24.28 -2.44
C VAL A 2 15.24 24.04 -2.79
N GLN A 3 15.77 22.88 -2.41
CA GLN A 3 17.16 22.52 -2.72
C GLN A 3 17.28 22.39 -4.25
N LYS A 4 18.08 23.27 -4.86
CA LYS A 4 18.37 23.16 -6.30
C LYS A 4 19.20 21.90 -6.51
N ALA A 5 18.76 21.06 -7.44
CA ALA A 5 19.45 19.84 -7.81
C ALA A 5 20.87 20.14 -8.30
N THR A 6 21.83 19.35 -7.88
CA THR A 6 23.20 19.42 -8.41
C THR A 6 23.19 19.01 -9.89
N SER A 7 24.13 19.51 -10.70
CA SER A 7 24.20 19.19 -12.14
C SER A 7 24.25 17.68 -12.43
N SER A 8 24.95 16.91 -11.59
CA SER A 8 24.98 15.44 -11.66
C SER A 8 23.63 14.77 -11.37
N GLN A 9 22.86 15.30 -10.41
CA GLN A 9 21.53 14.80 -10.07
C GLN A 9 20.53 15.09 -11.20
N SER A 10 20.59 16.28 -11.79
CA SER A 10 19.74 16.63 -12.94
C SER A 10 19.99 15.70 -14.13
N THR A 11 21.25 15.36 -14.42
CA THR A 11 21.59 14.41 -15.51
C THR A 11 21.11 13.00 -15.19
N ALA A 12 21.29 12.54 -13.95
CA ALA A 12 20.83 11.22 -13.51
C ALA A 12 19.29 11.08 -13.53
N TRP A 13 18.57 12.15 -13.20
CA TRP A 13 17.11 12.18 -13.25
C TRP A 13 16.55 12.34 -14.67
N GLY A 14 17.34 12.86 -15.60
CA GLY A 14 16.98 12.93 -17.02
C GLY A 14 17.17 11.61 -17.77
N ALA A 15 17.96 10.69 -17.22
CA ALA A 15 18.24 9.39 -17.83
C ALA A 15 17.12 8.39 -17.54
N LEU A 16 16.50 7.84 -18.58
CA LEU A 16 15.49 6.80 -18.43
C LEU A 16 16.10 5.52 -17.81
N PRO A 17 15.39 4.85 -16.90
CA PRO A 17 15.87 3.61 -16.29
C PRO A 17 16.02 2.51 -17.33
N SER A 18 17.07 1.70 -17.18
CA SER A 18 17.33 0.58 -18.07
C SER A 18 16.30 -0.55 -17.87
N ALA A 19 16.10 -1.39 -18.89
CA ALA A 19 15.19 -2.54 -18.78
C ALA A 19 15.56 -3.50 -17.63
N LYS A 20 16.86 -3.70 -17.39
CA LYS A 20 17.38 -4.52 -16.28
C LYS A 20 17.02 -3.90 -14.92
N GLU A 21 17.16 -2.59 -14.81
CA GLU A 21 16.79 -1.86 -13.59
C GLU A 21 15.28 -1.97 -13.34
N MET A 22 14.45 -1.77 -14.37
CA MET A 22 13.01 -1.92 -14.26
C MET A 22 12.60 -3.33 -13.82
N ALA A 23 13.26 -4.37 -14.34
CA ALA A 23 13.04 -5.75 -13.90
C ALA A 23 13.42 -5.93 -12.43
N ALA A 24 14.58 -5.42 -12.00
CA ALA A 24 15.04 -5.50 -10.61
C ALA A 24 14.07 -4.80 -9.64
N ARG A 25 13.54 -3.63 -10.01
CA ARG A 25 12.54 -2.91 -9.20
C ARG A 25 11.24 -3.69 -9.07
N LYS A 26 10.73 -4.26 -10.16
CA LYS A 26 9.51 -5.07 -10.11
C LYS A 26 9.68 -6.32 -9.26
N ILE A 27 10.82 -7.00 -9.39
CA ILE A 27 11.14 -8.19 -8.58
C ILE A 27 11.25 -7.82 -7.11
N SER A 28 11.99 -6.75 -6.76
CA SER A 28 12.13 -6.32 -5.37
C SER A 28 10.80 -5.88 -4.77
N SER A 29 9.93 -5.22 -5.55
CA SER A 29 8.58 -4.88 -5.12
C SER A 29 7.79 -6.12 -4.68
N VAL A 30 7.89 -7.24 -5.39
CA VAL A 30 7.18 -8.48 -4.99
C VAL A 30 7.67 -9.00 -3.64
N PHE A 31 8.98 -8.97 -3.41
CA PHE A 31 9.55 -9.36 -2.11
C PHE A 31 9.11 -8.42 -0.99
N LEU A 32 9.08 -7.11 -1.25
CA LEU A 32 8.60 -6.13 -0.28
C LEU A 32 7.11 -6.30 0.00
N MET A 33 6.28 -6.57 -1.02
CA MET A 33 4.84 -6.86 -0.83
C MET A 33 4.65 -8.09 0.05
N ALA A 34 5.46 -9.14 -0.13
CA ALA A 34 5.43 -10.32 0.74
C ALA A 34 5.85 -9.98 2.19
N GLY A 35 6.91 -9.18 2.36
CA GLY A 35 7.34 -8.70 3.68
C GLY A 35 6.32 -7.80 4.37
N LEU A 36 5.63 -6.93 3.62
CA LEU A 36 4.53 -6.13 4.13
C LEU A 36 3.41 -7.03 4.65
N LEU A 37 3.00 -8.03 3.86
CA LEU A 37 1.95 -8.98 4.24
C LEU A 37 2.27 -9.72 5.53
N THR A 38 3.53 -10.09 5.78
CA THR A 38 3.90 -10.76 7.05
C THR A 38 3.84 -9.81 8.24
N VAL A 39 4.22 -8.55 8.04
CA VAL A 39 4.24 -7.53 9.11
C VAL A 39 2.84 -7.06 9.49
N ILE A 40 1.95 -6.91 8.50
CA ILE A 40 0.62 -6.34 8.75
C ILE A 40 -0.39 -7.38 9.25
N THR A 41 -0.12 -8.68 9.15
CA THR A 41 -1.11 -9.73 9.48
C THR A 41 -1.13 -10.05 10.99
N PRO A 42 -2.31 -10.06 11.66
CA PRO A 42 -3.64 -9.68 11.14
C PRO A 42 -3.83 -8.15 11.09
N PHE A 43 -4.28 -7.62 9.94
CA PHE A 43 -4.44 -6.18 9.72
C PHE A 43 -5.87 -5.73 10.05
N THR A 44 -6.08 -5.22 11.27
CA THR A 44 -7.40 -4.77 11.76
C THR A 44 -7.35 -3.34 12.32
N PRO A 45 -7.01 -2.34 11.48
CA PRO A 45 -6.77 -0.97 11.92
C PRO A 45 -7.96 -0.35 12.67
N PHE A 46 -9.21 -0.71 12.34
CA PHE A 46 -10.37 -0.11 12.99
C PHE A 46 -10.57 -0.68 14.40
N GLN A 47 -10.41 -2.00 14.58
CA GLN A 47 -10.39 -2.61 15.91
C GLN A 47 -9.21 -2.16 16.77
N TRP A 48 -8.06 -1.82 16.18
CA TRP A 48 -6.91 -1.31 16.93
C TRP A 48 -7.21 0.05 17.59
N VAL A 49 -8.01 0.89 16.93
CA VAL A 49 -8.34 2.24 17.39
C VAL A 49 -9.64 2.25 18.19
N LEU A 50 -10.63 1.44 17.79
CA LEU A 50 -11.96 1.38 18.38
C LEU A 50 -12.22 -0.04 18.91
N PRO A 51 -11.89 -0.34 20.18
CA PRO A 51 -12.04 -1.67 20.75
C PRO A 51 -13.49 -2.07 21.08
N ALA A 52 -14.50 -1.27 20.71
CA ALA A 52 -15.91 -1.60 20.90
C ALA A 52 -16.35 -2.75 19.98
N SER A 53 -17.50 -3.38 20.25
CA SER A 53 -17.98 -4.59 19.53
C SER A 53 -18.42 -4.38 18.06
N GLY A 54 -18.32 -3.16 17.51
CA GLY A 54 -18.87 -2.76 16.21
C GLY A 54 -17.94 -2.65 14.98
N PRO A 55 -16.59 -2.52 15.06
CA PRO A 55 -15.73 -2.29 13.90
C PRO A 55 -15.31 -3.57 13.15
N SER A 56 -15.74 -4.76 13.57
CA SER A 56 -15.41 -6.01 12.84
C SER A 56 -15.93 -6.01 11.40
N LEU A 57 -17.11 -5.42 11.16
CA LEU A 57 -17.65 -5.27 9.80
C LEU A 57 -16.86 -4.23 8.99
N LEU A 58 -16.44 -3.13 9.63
CA LEU A 58 -15.59 -2.11 8.97
C LEU A 58 -14.24 -2.68 8.58
N ASP A 59 -13.56 -3.41 9.49
CA ASP A 59 -12.32 -4.12 9.18
C ASP A 59 -12.53 -5.15 8.06
N GLY A 60 -13.66 -5.88 8.07
CA GLY A 60 -13.99 -6.85 7.02
C GLY A 60 -14.12 -6.24 5.61
N PHE A 61 -14.64 -5.01 5.48
CA PHE A 61 -14.84 -4.35 4.20
C PHE A 61 -13.67 -3.45 3.77
N LEU A 62 -13.05 -2.75 4.72
CA LEU A 62 -12.05 -1.73 4.43
C LEU A 62 -10.63 -2.27 4.49
N SER A 63 -10.31 -3.18 5.42
CA SER A 63 -8.95 -3.71 5.55
C SER A 63 -8.47 -4.40 4.27
N PRO A 64 -9.26 -5.27 3.60
CA PRO A 64 -8.92 -5.82 2.29
C PRO A 64 -8.54 -4.77 1.26
N VAL A 65 -9.34 -3.70 1.15
CA VAL A 65 -9.08 -2.62 0.21
C VAL A 65 -7.82 -1.85 0.57
N LEU A 66 -7.58 -1.60 1.86
CA LEU A 66 -6.41 -0.86 2.33
C LEU A 66 -5.11 -1.62 2.04
N TYR A 67 -5.01 -2.90 2.43
CA TYR A 67 -3.76 -3.63 2.18
C TYR A 67 -3.60 -3.99 0.69
N LEU A 68 -4.67 -4.34 -0.04
CA LEU A 68 -4.58 -4.59 -1.48
C LEU A 68 -4.21 -3.31 -2.24
N GLY A 69 -4.74 -2.16 -1.82
CA GLY A 69 -4.38 -0.86 -2.35
C GLY A 69 -2.91 -0.53 -2.12
N ALA A 70 -2.38 -0.77 -0.92
CA ALA A 70 -0.97 -0.56 -0.63
C ALA A 70 -0.07 -1.43 -1.52
N ILE A 71 -0.39 -2.71 -1.64
CA ILE A 71 0.29 -3.68 -2.51
C ILE A 71 0.21 -3.23 -3.98
N PHE A 72 -0.96 -2.81 -4.45
CA PHE A 72 -1.15 -2.26 -5.80
C PHE A 72 -0.26 -1.04 -6.04
N PHE A 73 -0.25 -0.09 -5.11
CA PHE A 73 0.55 1.12 -5.23
C PHE A 73 2.05 0.81 -5.23
N GLN A 74 2.49 -0.12 -4.40
CA GLN A 74 3.87 -0.57 -4.35
C GLN A 74 4.34 -1.13 -5.70
N TRP A 75 3.54 -2.01 -6.31
CA TRP A 75 3.78 -2.51 -7.65
C TRP A 75 3.82 -1.39 -8.70
N ARG A 76 2.89 -0.43 -8.62
CA ARG A 76 2.83 0.68 -9.57
C ARG A 76 4.02 1.61 -9.44
N VAL A 77 4.44 1.93 -8.23
CA VAL A 77 5.59 2.78 -7.95
C VAL A 77 6.88 2.15 -8.48
N ALA A 78 7.04 0.83 -8.34
CA ALA A 78 8.16 0.09 -8.93
C ALA A 78 8.17 0.12 -10.48
N GLY A 79 7.00 0.31 -11.09
CA GLY A 79 6.81 0.40 -12.54
C GLY A 79 7.00 1.79 -13.14
N ILE A 80 7.29 2.83 -12.35
CA ILE A 80 7.45 4.20 -12.85
C ILE A 80 8.76 4.33 -13.64
N VAL A 81 8.66 4.79 -14.89
CA VAL A 81 9.79 4.99 -15.80
C VAL A 81 10.25 6.44 -15.85
N GLY A 82 9.32 7.40 -15.84
CA GLY A 82 9.62 8.84 -15.92
C GLY A 82 9.50 9.57 -14.58
N ASN A 83 10.02 10.79 -14.51
CA ASN A 83 9.77 11.67 -13.36
C ASN A 83 8.31 12.13 -13.39
N LEU A 84 7.66 12.11 -12.22
CA LEU A 84 6.28 12.55 -12.07
C LEU A 84 6.26 13.79 -11.22
N VAL A 85 5.68 14.87 -11.76
CA VAL A 85 5.46 16.12 -11.03
C VAL A 85 4.01 16.12 -10.59
N CYS A 86 3.81 16.23 -9.29
CA CYS A 86 2.52 16.17 -8.65
C CYS A 86 2.30 17.49 -7.92
N VAL A 87 1.38 18.30 -8.41
CA VAL A 87 1.05 19.59 -7.78
C VAL A 87 -0.21 19.41 -6.94
N VAL A 88 -0.11 19.68 -5.64
CA VAL A 88 -1.19 19.54 -4.68
C VAL A 88 -1.26 20.81 -3.85
N HIS A 89 -2.33 21.59 -3.98
CA HIS A 89 -2.55 22.84 -3.23
C HIS A 89 -1.29 23.72 -3.17
N ASP A 90 -0.73 24.08 -4.34
CA ASP A 90 0.48 24.90 -4.54
C ASP A 90 1.81 24.27 -4.09
N VAL A 91 1.81 23.06 -3.54
CA VAL A 91 3.02 22.29 -3.24
C VAL A 91 3.28 21.30 -4.38
N GLY A 92 4.35 21.53 -5.12
CA GLY A 92 4.85 20.61 -6.13
C GLY A 92 5.76 19.55 -5.52
N PHE A 93 5.34 18.29 -5.55
CA PHE A 93 6.19 17.14 -5.22
C PHE A 93 6.67 16.49 -6.52
N VAL A 94 7.98 16.29 -6.66
CA VAL A 94 8.56 15.59 -7.81
C VAL A 94 9.03 14.22 -7.35
N TRP A 95 8.39 13.18 -7.88
CA TRP A 95 8.85 11.81 -7.70
C TRP A 95 9.87 11.46 -8.78
N HIS A 96 11.10 11.19 -8.37
CA HIS A 96 12.16 10.71 -9.26
C HIS A 96 12.22 9.18 -9.23
N HIS A 97 12.40 8.56 -10.40
CA HIS A 97 12.52 7.10 -10.50
C HIS A 97 13.66 6.53 -9.65
N GLY A 98 14.73 7.30 -9.44
CA GLY A 98 15.86 6.93 -8.58
C GLY A 98 15.54 6.85 -7.09
N MET A 99 14.46 7.51 -6.63
CA MET A 99 14.02 7.47 -5.23
C MET A 99 13.40 6.13 -4.84
N TYR A 100 13.13 5.26 -5.81
CA TYR A 100 12.61 3.92 -5.56
C TYR A 100 13.48 3.14 -4.57
N TRP A 101 14.80 3.09 -4.79
CA TRP A 101 15.70 2.29 -3.95
C TRP A 101 15.81 2.83 -2.53
N THR A 102 15.78 4.15 -2.36
CA THR A 102 15.78 4.77 -1.02
C THR A 102 14.49 4.48 -0.28
N ALA A 103 13.34 4.52 -0.96
CA ALA A 103 12.05 4.17 -0.37
C ALA A 103 11.96 2.67 -0.04
N ALA A 104 12.41 1.81 -0.95
CA ALA A 104 12.48 0.37 -0.77
C ALA A 104 13.36 -0.01 0.43
N LEU A 105 14.55 0.59 0.55
CA LEU A 105 15.44 0.34 1.68
C LEU A 105 14.80 0.78 3.00
N ALA A 106 14.18 1.97 3.01
CA ALA A 106 13.47 2.46 4.19
C ALA A 106 12.34 1.50 4.59
N GLU A 107 11.58 0.99 3.63
CA GLU A 107 10.53 0.00 3.86
C GLU A 107 11.10 -1.30 4.46
N VAL A 108 12.20 -1.83 3.93
CA VAL A 108 12.88 -3.00 4.52
C VAL A 108 13.27 -2.75 5.97
N CYS A 109 13.92 -1.61 6.24
CA CYS A 109 14.34 -1.26 7.60
C CYS A 109 13.15 -1.17 8.55
N VAL A 110 12.03 -0.61 8.12
CA VAL A 110 10.81 -0.54 8.92
C VAL A 110 10.23 -1.94 9.15
N CYS A 111 10.10 -2.77 8.10
CA CYS A 111 9.59 -4.14 8.21
C CYS A 111 10.44 -5.00 9.16
N LEU A 112 11.77 -4.93 9.05
CA LEU A 112 12.69 -5.63 9.96
C LEU A 112 12.58 -5.08 11.39
N GLY A 113 12.50 -3.76 11.54
CA GLY A 113 12.30 -3.11 12.83
C GLY A 113 11.04 -3.61 13.52
N VAL A 114 9.93 -3.72 12.79
CA VAL A 114 8.68 -4.26 13.32
C VAL A 114 8.83 -5.71 13.78
N GLY A 115 9.56 -6.54 13.04
CA GLY A 115 9.83 -7.93 13.43
C GLY A 115 10.57 -8.06 14.75
N MET A 116 11.35 -7.04 15.16
CA MET A 116 12.09 -7.02 16.42
C MET A 116 11.30 -6.41 17.59
N LEU A 117 10.17 -5.74 17.31
CA LEU A 117 9.38 -5.06 18.33
C LEU A 117 8.50 -6.03 19.11
N GLN A 118 8.70 -6.09 20.43
CA GLN A 118 7.85 -6.84 21.36
C GLN A 118 6.58 -6.04 21.77
N HIS A 119 6.56 -4.72 21.53
CA HIS A 119 5.43 -3.87 21.87
C HIS A 119 4.34 -3.90 20.78
N GLU A 120 3.20 -4.49 21.12
CA GLU A 120 2.11 -4.68 20.16
C GLU A 120 1.53 -3.36 19.63
N VAL A 121 1.38 -2.34 20.48
CA VAL A 121 0.88 -1.02 20.07
C VAL A 121 1.80 -0.38 19.03
N LEU A 122 3.11 -0.43 19.26
CA LEU A 122 4.09 0.14 18.34
C LEU A 122 4.09 -0.62 17.01
N ARG A 123 3.99 -1.95 17.04
CA ARG A 123 3.80 -2.77 15.83
C ARG A 123 2.57 -2.31 15.03
N ARG A 124 1.43 -2.11 15.68
CA ARG A 124 0.18 -1.65 15.04
C ARG A 124 0.32 -0.26 14.42
N VAL A 125 0.93 0.68 15.15
CA VAL A 125 1.19 2.04 14.67
C VAL A 125 2.11 2.02 13.45
N VAL A 126 3.19 1.24 13.49
CA VAL A 126 4.13 1.14 12.37
C VAL A 126 3.49 0.42 11.18
N ALA A 127 2.72 -0.65 11.39
CA ALA A 127 2.00 -1.34 10.32
C ALA A 127 0.95 -0.42 9.65
N GLY A 128 0.17 0.31 10.45
CA GLY A 128 -0.76 1.32 9.93
C GLY A 128 -0.04 2.45 9.20
N GLY A 129 1.10 2.91 9.73
CA GLY A 129 1.97 3.90 9.12
C GLY A 129 2.57 3.45 7.79
N LEU A 130 2.98 2.18 7.66
CA LEU A 130 3.47 1.59 6.42
C LEU A 130 2.39 1.58 5.34
N VAL A 131 1.21 1.06 5.68
CA VAL A 131 0.07 1.01 4.74
C VAL A 131 -0.34 2.44 4.35
N GLY A 132 -0.48 3.34 5.31
CA GLY A 132 -0.82 4.75 5.06
C GLY A 132 0.24 5.48 4.24
N GLY A 133 1.52 5.23 4.50
CA GLY A 133 2.65 5.78 3.77
C GLY A 133 2.71 5.29 2.32
N LEU A 134 2.47 3.99 2.08
CA LEU A 134 2.37 3.43 0.72
C LEU A 134 1.16 4.01 -0.04
N TRP A 135 0.03 4.19 0.64
CA TRP A 135 -1.13 4.89 0.07
C TRP A 135 -0.80 6.34 -0.28
N TRP A 136 -0.15 7.06 0.63
CA TRP A 136 0.24 8.46 0.42
C TRP A 136 1.19 8.58 -0.78
N VAL A 137 2.32 7.87 -0.74
CA VAL A 137 3.32 7.88 -1.81
C VAL A 137 2.72 7.39 -3.11
N GLY A 138 1.98 6.28 -3.10
CA GLY A 138 1.35 5.71 -4.27
C GLY A 138 0.30 6.63 -4.89
N TRP A 139 -0.54 7.26 -4.08
CA TRP A 139 -1.55 8.19 -4.55
C TRP A 139 -0.92 9.41 -5.21
N PHE A 140 0.13 9.98 -4.65
CA PHE A 140 0.79 11.11 -5.29
C PHE A 140 1.63 10.67 -6.48
N ALA A 141 2.41 9.60 -6.37
CA ALA A 141 3.32 9.15 -7.42
C ALA A 141 2.64 8.43 -8.59
N THR A 142 1.31 8.25 -8.63
CA THR A 142 0.64 7.60 -9.76
C THR A 142 -0.24 8.55 -10.57
N PRO A 143 -0.23 8.46 -11.92
CA PRO A 143 -1.14 9.21 -12.78
C PRO A 143 -2.60 8.81 -12.56
N GLU A 144 -3.52 9.70 -12.95
CA GLU A 144 -4.96 9.52 -12.74
C GLU A 144 -5.52 8.26 -13.41
N SER A 145 -4.94 7.82 -14.55
CA SER A 145 -5.33 6.59 -15.23
C SER A 145 -5.21 5.36 -14.31
N TYR A 146 -4.15 5.27 -13.51
CA TYR A 146 -3.95 4.18 -12.56
C TYR A 146 -4.86 4.31 -11.34
N LYS A 147 -5.20 5.53 -10.92
CA LYS A 147 -6.16 5.75 -9.83
C LYS A 147 -7.56 5.27 -10.23
N ARG A 148 -7.98 5.58 -11.46
CA ARG A 148 -9.25 5.09 -12.02
C ARG A 148 -9.27 3.57 -12.12
N GLN A 149 -8.17 2.97 -12.60
CA GLN A 149 -8.04 1.51 -12.61
C GLN A 149 -8.09 0.90 -11.22
N GLY A 150 -7.41 1.51 -10.24
CA GLY A 150 -7.48 1.10 -8.84
C GLY A 150 -8.90 1.18 -8.29
N TRP A 151 -9.64 2.25 -8.61
CA TRP A 151 -11.03 2.43 -8.20
C TRP A 151 -11.95 1.33 -8.74
N ASP A 152 -11.75 0.90 -9.98
CA ASP A 152 -12.53 -0.21 -10.55
C ASP A 152 -12.21 -1.55 -9.87
N MET A 153 -10.94 -1.78 -9.49
CA MET A 153 -10.57 -2.94 -8.67
C MET A 153 -11.20 -2.89 -7.28
N VAL A 154 -11.27 -1.72 -6.64
CA VAL A 154 -11.90 -1.55 -5.32
C VAL A 154 -13.39 -1.90 -5.37
N LYS A 155 -14.12 -1.39 -6.38
CA LYS A 155 -15.54 -1.75 -6.58
C LYS A 155 -15.73 -3.25 -6.74
N TRP A 156 -14.85 -3.89 -7.52
CA TRP A 156 -14.88 -5.34 -7.70
C TRP A 156 -14.67 -6.09 -6.38
N VAL A 157 -13.66 -5.72 -5.60
CA VAL A 157 -13.38 -6.31 -4.28
C VAL A 157 -14.58 -6.17 -3.36
N TRP A 158 -15.17 -4.98 -3.25
CA TRP A 158 -16.38 -4.77 -2.44
C TRP A 158 -17.57 -5.58 -2.93
N THR A 159 -17.72 -5.76 -4.24
CA THR A 159 -18.81 -6.57 -4.81
C THR A 159 -18.65 -8.03 -4.39
N VAL A 160 -17.44 -8.58 -4.49
CA VAL A 160 -17.13 -9.95 -4.04
C VAL A 160 -17.35 -10.12 -2.54
N LEU A 161 -16.87 -9.16 -1.72
CA LEU A 161 -17.07 -9.19 -0.27
C LEU A 161 -18.54 -9.11 0.12
N ALA A 162 -19.32 -8.26 -0.56
CA ALA A 162 -20.77 -8.15 -0.34
C ALA A 162 -21.50 -9.47 -0.68
N ILE A 163 -21.12 -10.12 -1.80
CA ILE A 163 -21.66 -11.42 -2.18
C ILE A 163 -21.31 -12.48 -1.15
N ASP A 164 -20.07 -12.51 -0.66
CA ASP A 164 -19.63 -13.49 0.33
C ASP A 164 -20.34 -13.31 1.69
N HIS A 165 -20.54 -12.06 2.11
CA HIS A 165 -21.37 -11.73 3.28
C HIS A 165 -22.83 -12.17 3.09
N ALA A 166 -23.42 -11.88 1.92
CA ALA A 166 -24.80 -12.29 1.62
C ALA A 166 -24.95 -13.82 1.60
N ARG A 167 -23.98 -14.55 1.01
CA ARG A 167 -23.94 -16.02 1.03
C ARG A 167 -23.82 -16.57 2.44
N SER A 168 -22.96 -15.97 3.27
CA SER A 168 -22.78 -16.37 4.66
C SER A 168 -24.06 -16.16 5.48
N ALA A 169 -24.76 -15.03 5.28
CA ALA A 169 -26.04 -14.75 5.95
C ALA A 169 -27.16 -15.71 5.50
N LEU A 170 -27.21 -16.06 4.22
CA LEU A 170 -28.19 -17.00 3.67
C LEU A 170 -27.88 -18.46 4.06
N GLY A 171 -26.60 -18.84 4.14
CA GLY A 171 -26.14 -20.18 4.52
C GLY A 171 -26.21 -20.47 6.03
N ALA A 172 -26.17 -19.44 6.88
CA ALA A 172 -26.34 -19.57 8.33
C ALA A 172 -27.77 -19.97 8.75
N GLY A 173 -28.76 -19.90 7.85
CA GLY A 173 -30.13 -20.37 8.09
C GLY A 173 -30.33 -21.89 7.98
N GLY A 174 -29.34 -22.65 7.53
CA GLY A 174 -29.48 -24.07 7.20
C GLY A 174 -29.00 -25.08 8.25
N ARG A 175 -28.35 -24.65 9.34
CA ARG A 175 -27.88 -25.53 10.43
C ARG A 175 -28.67 -25.29 11.72
N ARG A 176 -29.98 -25.60 11.68
CA ARG A 176 -30.74 -25.90 12.91
C ARG A 176 -30.75 -27.41 13.13
N SER A 177 -30.02 -27.81 14.17
CA SER A 177 -30.25 -28.96 15.07
C SER A 177 -30.63 -30.31 14.43
N ARG A 178 -29.67 -31.24 14.38
CA ARG A 178 -29.93 -32.66 14.64
C ARG A 178 -29.16 -33.04 15.91
N TYR A 179 -29.82 -32.82 17.04
CA TYR A 179 -29.75 -33.76 18.16
C TYR A 179 -30.84 -34.79 17.92
#